data_AF-A0A4R1QMQ5-F1
#
_entry.id   AF-A0A4R1QMQ5-F1
#
_cell.length_a   1.000
_cell.length_b   1.000
_cell.length_c   1.000
_cell.angle_alpha   90.00
_cell.angle_beta   90.00
_cell.angle_gamma   90.00
#
_symmetry.space_group_name_H-M   'P 1'
#
loop_
_entity.id
_entity.type
_entity.pdbx_description
1 polymer ?
#
loop_
_entity_poly.entity_id
_entity_poly.type
_entity_poly.pdbx_seq_one_letter_code
_entity_poly.pdbx_strand_id
1 'polypeptide(L)'
;MSIYKSKEGRRKSIELYDKQLSKLGFDNVKTKVNMPTNVEAKKLSEYSSPALIIASEKDCLFPAKRVLSRAKHILPNCRIYEIKDSGHMHILPKDIKTVIIDFLKR
;
A
#
# COMPACT_ATOMS: atom_id res chain seq x y z
N MET A 1 -8.62 12.02 14.98
CA MET A 1 -9.53 11.90 13.82
C MET A 1 -9.72 10.42 13.51
N SER A 2 -10.96 9.93 13.45
CA SER A 2 -11.29 8.52 13.17
C SER A 2 -11.98 8.43 11.82
N ILE A 3 -11.60 7.47 10.97
CA ILE A 3 -12.31 7.18 9.71
C ILE A 3 -13.67 6.51 9.93
N TYR A 4 -13.94 6.04 11.15
CA TYR A 4 -15.18 5.36 11.52
C TYR A 4 -16.19 6.33 12.12
N LYS A 5 -17.43 6.25 11.65
CA LYS A 5 -18.58 7.08 12.12
C LYS A 5 -18.99 6.79 13.56
N SER A 6 -18.77 5.57 14.07
CA SER A 6 -19.11 5.19 15.45
C SER A 6 -18.21 4.07 15.95
N LYS A 7 -18.18 3.85 17.28
CA LYS A 7 -17.47 2.71 17.90
C LYS A 7 -17.97 1.37 17.36
N GLU A 8 -19.27 1.24 17.20
CA GLU A 8 -19.89 0.02 16.66
C GLU A 8 -19.56 -0.18 15.17
N GLY A 9 -19.55 0.91 14.38
CA GLY A 9 -19.11 0.87 12.99
C GLY A 9 -17.64 0.44 12.85
N ARG A 10 -16.77 0.90 13.76
CA ARG A 10 -15.37 0.44 13.84
C ARG A 10 -15.30 -1.06 14.11
N ARG A 11 -16.04 -1.56 15.12
CA ARG A 11 -16.05 -2.98 15.50
C ARG A 11 -16.46 -3.87 14.32
N LYS A 12 -17.60 -3.56 13.69
CA LYS A 12 -18.10 -4.31 12.53
C LYS A 12 -17.14 -4.29 11.34
N SER A 13 -16.51 -3.14 11.07
CA SER A 13 -15.54 -3.02 9.99
C SER A 13 -14.30 -3.88 10.22
N ILE A 14 -13.77 -3.92 11.45
CA ILE A 14 -12.62 -4.75 11.80
C ILE A 14 -12.99 -6.24 11.72
N GLU A 15 -14.14 -6.63 12.29
CA GLU A 15 -14.63 -8.01 12.27
C GLU A 15 -14.80 -8.54 10.84
N LEU A 16 -15.35 -7.71 9.93
CA LEU A 16 -15.47 -8.07 8.52
C LEU A 16 -14.09 -8.26 7.86
N TYR A 17 -13.13 -7.40 8.19
CA TYR A 17 -11.77 -7.45 7.66
C TYR A 17 -11.04 -8.71 8.11
N ASP A 18 -11.08 -9.02 9.40
CA ASP A 18 -10.49 -10.23 9.98
C ASP A 18 -11.09 -11.50 9.35
N LYS A 19 -12.41 -11.51 9.12
CA LYS A 19 -13.11 -12.61 8.44
C LYS A 19 -12.67 -12.80 6.97
N GLN A 20 -12.25 -11.74 6.27
CA GLN A 20 -11.71 -11.91 4.91
C GLN A 20 -10.25 -12.38 4.94
N LEU A 21 -9.45 -11.85 5.88
CA LEU A 21 -8.05 -12.24 6.01
C LEU A 21 -7.88 -13.71 6.40
N SER A 22 -8.73 -14.23 7.27
CA SER A 22 -8.68 -15.65 7.68
C SER A 22 -8.88 -16.62 6.50
N LYS A 23 -9.56 -16.19 5.43
CA LYS A 23 -9.75 -17.00 4.22
C LYS A 23 -8.50 -17.06 3.35
N LEU A 24 -7.55 -16.16 3.54
CA LEU A 24 -6.38 -16.05 2.67
C LEU A 24 -5.23 -16.99 3.09
N GLY A 25 -5.36 -17.68 4.22
CA GLY A 25 -4.43 -18.74 4.62
C GLY A 25 -2.98 -18.27 4.83
N PHE A 26 -2.78 -17.00 5.17
CA PHE A 26 -1.44 -16.47 5.39
C PHE A 26 -0.98 -16.70 6.83
N ASP A 27 0.09 -17.46 6.99
CA ASP A 27 0.85 -17.54 8.24
C ASP A 27 1.84 -16.36 8.30
N ASN A 28 1.96 -15.72 9.47
CA ASN A 28 2.93 -14.64 9.76
C ASN A 28 2.59 -13.22 9.24
N VAL A 29 1.30 -12.88 9.08
CA VAL A 29 0.90 -11.50 8.75
C VAL A 29 0.58 -10.70 10.01
N LYS A 30 1.21 -9.53 10.17
CA LYS A 30 0.84 -8.55 11.20
C LYS A 30 -0.04 -7.46 10.61
N THR A 31 -1.32 -7.44 10.99
CA THR A 31 -2.25 -6.39 10.58
C THR A 31 -2.10 -5.17 11.49
N LYS A 32 -1.97 -3.98 10.90
CA LYS A 32 -2.10 -2.70 11.61
C LYS A 32 -3.47 -2.10 11.29
N VAL A 33 -4.42 -2.29 12.20
CA VAL A 33 -5.81 -1.80 12.08
C VAL A 33 -5.99 -0.33 12.48
N ASN A 34 -4.91 0.36 12.85
CA ASN A 34 -4.94 1.77 13.21
C ASN A 34 -4.58 2.64 11.99
N MET A 35 -4.96 3.92 12.05
CA MET A 35 -4.63 4.90 11.02
C MET A 35 -3.13 4.87 10.70
N PRO A 36 -2.74 4.93 9.42
CA PRO A 36 -1.35 5.12 9.04
C PRO A 36 -0.81 6.39 9.71
N THR A 37 0.29 6.25 10.45
CA THR A 37 0.98 7.37 11.06
C THR A 37 1.96 7.96 10.05
N ASN A 38 2.12 9.28 10.05
CA ASN A 38 3.20 9.91 9.31
C ASN A 38 4.55 9.40 9.84
N VAL A 39 5.49 9.16 8.94
CA VAL A 39 6.86 8.78 9.26
C VAL A 39 7.78 9.89 8.76
N GLU A 40 8.76 10.27 9.57
CA GLU A 40 9.76 11.26 9.18
C GLU A 40 10.58 10.77 7.97
N ALA A 41 10.90 11.69 7.06
CA ALA A 41 11.68 11.36 5.86
C ALA A 41 13.07 10.79 6.21
N LYS A 42 13.70 11.29 7.28
CA LYS A 42 14.98 10.78 7.79
C LYS A 42 14.89 9.29 8.15
N LYS A 43 13.84 8.89 8.86
CA LYS A 43 13.63 7.48 9.23
C LYS A 43 13.38 6.58 8.02
N LEU A 44 12.71 7.10 6.99
CA LEU A 44 12.54 6.36 5.72
C LEU A 44 13.85 6.27 4.93
N SER A 45 14.73 7.26 5.03
CA SER A 45 16.05 7.21 4.38
C SER A 45 16.98 6.16 4.98
N GLU A 46 16.72 5.72 6.22
CA GLU A 46 17.44 4.61 6.88
C GLU A 46 16.93 3.23 6.44
N TYR A 47 15.81 3.15 5.69
CA TYR A 47 15.27 1.90 5.19
C TYR A 47 16.08 1.39 3.98
N SER A 48 16.85 0.33 4.18
CA SER A 48 17.79 -0.21 3.18
C SER A 48 17.26 -1.39 2.36
N SER A 49 16.22 -2.08 2.84
CA SER A 49 15.62 -3.20 2.13
C SER A 49 15.02 -2.74 0.78
N PRO A 50 15.04 -3.58 -0.27
CA PRO A 50 14.36 -3.27 -1.52
C PRO A 50 12.88 -2.97 -1.29
N ALA A 51 12.39 -1.90 -1.90
CA ALA A 51 10.98 -1.52 -1.89
C ALA A 51 10.43 -1.39 -3.31
N LEU A 52 9.26 -1.98 -3.57
CA LEU A 52 8.50 -1.73 -4.80
C LEU A 52 7.32 -0.81 -4.50
N ILE A 53 7.27 0.33 -5.17
CA ILE A 53 6.19 1.31 -5.05
C ILE A 53 5.39 1.32 -6.35
N ILE A 54 4.11 0.94 -6.25
CA ILE A 54 3.17 0.94 -7.37
C ILE A 54 2.11 1.99 -7.09
N ALA A 55 1.84 2.88 -8.05
CA ALA A 55 0.80 3.90 -7.93
C ALA A 55 0.07 4.12 -9.25
N SER A 56 -1.22 4.46 -9.17
CA SER A 56 -2.06 4.67 -10.36
C SER A 56 -2.08 6.13 -10.82
N GLU A 57 -2.04 6.34 -12.13
CA GLU A 57 -2.00 7.66 -12.77
C GLU A 57 -3.17 8.56 -12.36
N LYS A 58 -4.40 8.00 -12.34
CA LYS A 58 -5.65 8.72 -12.09
C LYS A 58 -6.18 8.51 -10.67
N ASP A 59 -5.31 8.12 -9.73
CA ASP A 59 -5.71 8.00 -8.32
C ASP A 59 -6.09 9.39 -7.76
N CYS A 60 -7.33 9.53 -7.27
CA CYS A 60 -7.86 10.79 -6.76
C CYS A 60 -7.38 11.14 -5.34
N LEU A 61 -6.88 10.16 -4.59
CA LEU A 61 -6.37 10.34 -3.23
C LEU A 61 -4.85 10.49 -3.23
N PHE A 62 -4.17 9.66 -4.03
CA PHE A 62 -2.71 9.55 -4.07
C PHE A 62 -2.19 9.46 -5.51
N PRO A 63 -2.24 10.55 -6.32
CA PRO A 63 -1.84 10.53 -7.72
C PRO A 63 -0.39 10.05 -7.91
N ALA A 64 -0.16 9.10 -8.82
CA ALA A 64 1.16 8.47 -9.03
C ALA A 64 2.29 9.48 -9.22
N LYS A 65 2.08 10.54 -10.01
CA LYS A 65 3.08 11.59 -10.23
C LYS A 65 3.66 12.14 -8.92
N ARG A 66 2.81 12.36 -7.91
CA ARG A 66 3.22 12.89 -6.59
C ARG A 66 3.84 11.80 -5.72
N VAL A 67 3.21 10.62 -5.69
CA VAL A 67 3.66 9.49 -4.87
C VAL A 67 5.04 9.00 -5.30
N LEU A 68 5.21 8.71 -6.59
CA LEU A 68 6.43 8.13 -7.13
C LEU A 68 7.60 9.13 -7.10
N SER A 69 7.33 10.42 -7.34
CA SER A 69 8.34 11.47 -7.16
C SER A 69 8.82 11.49 -5.71
N ARG A 70 7.91 11.54 -4.74
CA ARG A 70 8.27 11.56 -3.33
C ARG A 70 8.99 10.29 -2.89
N ALA A 71 8.57 9.11 -3.37
CA ALA A 71 9.19 7.84 -3.03
C ALA A 71 10.68 7.82 -3.39
N LYS A 72 11.04 8.26 -4.60
CA LYS A 72 12.44 8.37 -5.05
C LYS A 72 13.31 9.24 -4.15
N HIS A 73 12.72 10.23 -3.48
CA HIS A 73 13.45 11.15 -2.60
C HIS A 73 13.64 10.62 -1.17
N ILE A 74 12.75 9.74 -0.69
CA ILE A 74 12.73 9.33 0.72
C ILE A 74 13.06 7.84 0.94
N LEU A 75 13.05 7.03 -0.13
CA LEU A 75 13.42 5.61 -0.08
C LEU A 75 14.63 5.37 -1.00
N PRO A 76 15.82 5.09 -0.43
CA PRO A 76 17.06 5.01 -1.21
C PRO A 76 17.09 3.80 -2.16
N ASN A 77 16.46 2.70 -1.79
CA ASN A 77 16.42 1.45 -2.56
C ASN A 77 15.00 1.13 -3.04
N CYS A 78 14.40 2.04 -3.80
CA CYS A 78 13.05 1.84 -4.33
C CYS A 78 13.02 1.64 -5.85
N ARG A 79 12.20 0.68 -6.27
CA ARG A 79 11.69 0.56 -7.64
C ARG A 79 10.31 1.18 -7.68
N ILE A 80 10.03 1.93 -8.73
CA ILE A 80 8.73 2.56 -8.93
C ILE A 80 8.05 1.98 -10.17
N TYR A 81 6.73 1.85 -10.11
CA TYR A 81 5.89 1.48 -11.25
C TYR A 81 4.63 2.34 -11.26
N GLU A 82 4.33 2.95 -12.41
CA GLU A 82 3.10 3.70 -12.62
C GLU A 82 2.10 2.85 -13.41
N ILE A 83 0.87 2.71 -12.89
CA ILE A 83 -0.22 2.09 -13.62
C ILE A 83 -0.96 3.16 -14.42
N LYS A 84 -0.88 3.09 -15.74
CA LYS A 84 -1.60 4.00 -16.65
C LYS A 84 -3.08 3.68 -16.72
N ASP A 85 -3.88 4.72 -16.96
CA ASP A 85 -5.34 4.63 -17.11
C ASP A 85 -6.09 3.98 -15.93
N SER A 86 -5.48 3.95 -14.75
CA SER A 86 -6.03 3.33 -13.54
C SER A 86 -6.30 4.36 -12.45
N GLY A 87 -7.34 4.10 -11.63
CA GLY A 87 -7.71 4.89 -10.46
C GLY A 87 -7.36 4.20 -9.13
N HIS A 88 -7.97 4.65 -8.03
CA HIS A 88 -7.71 4.12 -6.69
C HIS A 88 -8.27 2.69 -6.48
N MET A 89 -9.52 2.48 -6.89
CA MET A 89 -10.22 1.18 -6.80
C MET A 89 -10.31 0.58 -8.19
N HIS A 90 -9.25 -0.10 -8.64
CA HIS A 90 -9.19 -0.78 -9.93
C HIS A 90 -8.84 -2.26 -9.74
N ILE A 91 -9.32 -3.12 -10.65
CA ILE A 91 -8.89 -4.52 -10.67
C ILE A 91 -7.42 -4.55 -11.05
N LEU A 92 -6.60 -5.25 -10.27
CA LEU A 92 -5.16 -5.32 -10.52
C LEU A 92 -4.88 -5.87 -11.93
N PRO A 93 -4.24 -5.10 -12.83
CA PRO A 93 -3.93 -5.57 -14.17
C PRO A 93 -2.93 -6.75 -14.14
N LYS A 94 -3.03 -7.67 -15.11
CA LYS A 94 -2.26 -8.93 -15.11
C LYS A 94 -0.74 -8.71 -15.22
N ASP A 95 -0.33 -7.69 -15.95
CA ASP A 95 1.06 -7.25 -16.07
C ASP A 95 1.65 -6.84 -14.71
N ILE A 96 0.86 -6.20 -13.84
CA ILE A 96 1.31 -5.81 -12.50
C ILE A 96 1.62 -7.04 -11.63
N LYS A 97 0.86 -8.13 -11.80
CA LYS A 97 1.15 -9.39 -11.11
C LYS A 97 2.55 -9.89 -11.46
N THR A 98 2.95 -9.80 -12.73
CA THR A 98 4.29 -10.19 -13.17
C THR A 98 5.37 -9.29 -12.56
N VAL A 99 5.13 -7.97 -12.47
CA VAL A 99 6.05 -7.02 -11.82
C VAL A 99 6.25 -7.37 -10.34
N ILE A 100 5.18 -7.70 -9.62
CA ILE A 100 5.26 -8.12 -8.21
C ILE A 100 6.06 -9.42 -8.07
N ILE A 101 5.78 -10.42 -8.93
CA ILE A 101 6.49 -11.71 -8.89
C ILE A 101 7.98 -11.53 -9.20
N ASP A 102 8.34 -10.72 -10.21
CA ASP A 102 9.74 -10.42 -10.54
C ASP A 102 10.46 -9.72 -9.39
N PHE A 103 9.79 -8.78 -8.71
CA PHE A 103 10.37 -8.11 -7.56
C PHE A 103 10.65 -9.06 -6.40
N LEU A 104 9.73 -9.99 -6.10
CA LEU A 104 9.84 -10.93 -4.98
C LEU A 104 10.81 -12.10 -5.22
N LYS A 105 11.19 -12.38 -6.47
CA LYS A 105 12.13 -13.44 -6.82
C LYS A 105 13.61 -13.04 -6.67
N ARG A 106 13.88 -11.77 -6.38
CA ARG A 106 15.23 -11.22 -6.24
C ARG A 106 15.58 -11.00 -4.77
#